data_AF-A0A932EMP4-F1
#
_entry.id   AF-A0A932EMP4-F1
#
_cell.length_a   1.000
_cell.length_b   1.000
_cell.length_c   1.000
_cell.angle_alpha   90.00
_cell.angle_beta   90.00
_cell.angle_gamma   90.00
#
_symmetry.space_group_name_H-M   'P 1'
#
loop_
_entity.id
_entity.type
_entity.pdbx_description
1 polymer ?
#
loop_
_entity_poly.entity_id
_entity_poly.type
_entity_poly.pdbx_seq_one_letter_code
_entity_poly.pdbx_strand_id
1 'polypeptide(L)'
;MSIFLWIGLILTGFLVFFITLISYEAIERHTVQDANWVANQLDLMFIPIPPKYAFRILMLGPFVLGVLAFSIFWGNTFVGLLVALLSTVVGFKVPRPFIEFLLKSRTRKLNMQLVDGLTLMANSLRSGLSLMQTLQIVVEEMPNPLSQEMNLVLSEQRIGVSVEKSFQNFATRMKTEDVEMFVTAVIVLRETGGNLAETFDTIVHTIRER
;
A
#
# COMPACT_ATOMS: atom_id res chain seq x y z
N MET A 1 -8.80 50.90 -24.15
CA MET A 1 -9.33 49.73 -23.39
C MET A 1 -8.70 48.39 -23.82
N SER A 2 -8.13 48.25 -25.04
CA SER A 2 -7.65 46.96 -25.57
C SER A 2 -6.26 46.52 -25.09
N ILE A 3 -5.30 47.44 -24.94
CA ILE A 3 -3.89 47.11 -24.64
C ILE A 3 -3.69 46.51 -23.24
N PHE A 4 -4.40 47.00 -22.23
CA PHE A 4 -4.29 46.48 -20.85
C PHE A 4 -4.82 45.04 -20.72
N LEU A 5 -5.81 44.65 -21.54
CA LEU A 5 -6.31 43.27 -21.58
C LEU A 5 -5.29 42.31 -22.18
N TRP A 6 -4.59 42.72 -23.25
CA TRP A 6 -3.54 41.92 -23.87
C TRP A 6 -2.32 41.76 -22.96
N ILE A 7 -1.93 42.81 -22.24
CA ILE A 7 -0.84 42.77 -21.25
C ILE A 7 -1.21 41.84 -20.09
N GLY A 8 -2.46 41.90 -19.61
CA GLY A 8 -2.97 40.99 -18.59
C GLY A 8 -2.92 39.52 -19.03
N LEU A 9 -3.37 39.22 -20.26
CA LEU A 9 -3.35 37.88 -20.83
C LEU A 9 -1.93 37.33 -20.97
N ILE A 10 -0.99 38.14 -21.46
CA ILE A 10 0.41 37.76 -21.62
C ILE A 10 1.06 37.54 -20.25
N LEU A 11 0.79 38.39 -19.26
CA LEU A 11 1.31 38.23 -17.90
C LEU A 11 0.75 36.98 -17.23
N THR A 12 -0.56 36.70 -17.36
CA THR A 12 -1.14 35.46 -16.83
C THR A 12 -0.61 34.22 -17.53
N GLY A 13 -0.43 34.25 -18.85
CA GLY A 13 0.18 33.16 -19.60
C GLY A 13 1.64 32.94 -19.20
N PHE A 14 2.39 34.02 -18.97
CA PHE A 14 3.78 33.96 -18.51
C PHE A 14 3.86 33.44 -17.08
N LEU A 15 2.96 33.85 -16.18
CA LEU A 15 2.90 33.37 -14.79
C LEU A 15 2.50 31.89 -14.73
N VAL A 16 1.51 31.47 -15.53
CA VAL A 16 1.13 30.07 -15.67
C VAL A 16 2.28 29.26 -16.27
N PHE A 17 2.94 29.75 -17.32
CA PHE A 17 4.09 29.10 -17.93
C PHE A 17 5.25 28.97 -16.93
N PHE A 18 5.57 30.03 -16.17
CA PHE A 18 6.65 30.04 -15.19
C PHE A 18 6.34 29.15 -13.98
N ILE A 19 5.09 29.16 -13.49
CA ILE A 19 4.60 28.21 -12.47
C ILE A 19 4.69 26.79 -13.01
N THR A 20 4.29 26.55 -14.25
CA THR A 20 4.33 25.21 -14.86
C THR A 20 5.75 24.73 -15.06
N LEU A 21 6.69 25.63 -15.40
CA LEU A 21 8.10 25.31 -15.66
C LEU A 21 8.88 25.07 -14.35
N ILE A 22 8.67 25.91 -13.33
CA ILE A 22 9.16 25.68 -11.96
C ILE A 22 8.55 24.39 -11.38
N SER A 23 7.27 24.13 -11.65
CA SER A 23 6.61 22.92 -11.23
C SER A 23 7.08 21.71 -12.03
N TYR A 24 7.51 21.81 -13.29
CA TYR A 24 7.92 20.66 -14.09
C TYR A 24 9.17 19.96 -13.52
N GLU A 25 10.21 20.72 -13.17
CA GLU A 25 11.43 20.17 -12.55
C GLU A 25 11.23 19.71 -11.09
N ALA A 26 10.29 20.31 -10.36
CA ALA A 26 9.93 19.92 -9.01
C ALA A 26 9.01 18.67 -8.98
N ILE A 27 8.03 18.62 -9.89
CA ILE A 27 7.10 17.51 -10.09
C ILE A 27 7.84 16.30 -10.65
N GLU A 28 8.77 16.44 -11.60
CA GLU A 28 9.45 15.26 -12.15
C GLU A 28 10.25 14.49 -11.08
N ARG A 29 10.93 15.20 -10.16
CA ARG A 29 11.65 14.55 -9.05
C ARG A 29 10.73 14.02 -7.96
N HIS A 30 9.69 14.76 -7.57
CA HIS A 30 8.75 14.31 -6.53
C HIS A 30 7.77 13.23 -7.02
N THR A 31 7.24 13.36 -8.24
CA THR A 31 6.29 12.45 -8.86
C THR A 31 6.92 11.13 -9.31
N VAL A 32 8.18 11.10 -9.71
CA VAL A 32 8.88 9.82 -9.90
C VAL A 32 9.08 9.11 -8.56
N GLN A 33 9.44 9.85 -7.51
CA GLN A 33 9.58 9.28 -6.16
C GLN A 33 8.26 8.76 -5.62
N ASP A 34 7.15 9.51 -5.71
CA ASP A 34 5.86 9.00 -5.23
C ASP A 34 5.13 8.07 -6.20
N ALA A 35 5.44 8.03 -7.49
CA ALA A 35 5.05 6.93 -8.36
C ALA A 35 5.73 5.62 -7.98
N ASN A 36 7.05 5.65 -7.71
CA ASN A 36 7.77 4.49 -7.20
C ASN A 36 7.24 4.08 -5.82
N TRP A 37 6.98 5.05 -4.93
CA TRP A 37 6.39 4.77 -3.62
C TRP A 37 5.01 4.11 -3.76
N VAL A 38 4.09 4.68 -4.56
CA VAL A 38 2.76 4.11 -4.81
C VAL A 38 2.88 2.72 -5.41
N ALA A 39 3.73 2.53 -6.42
CA ALA A 39 3.94 1.21 -7.04
C ALA A 39 4.41 0.17 -6.02
N ASN A 40 5.40 0.52 -5.18
CA ASN A 40 5.90 -0.36 -4.13
C ASN A 40 4.82 -0.65 -3.07
N GLN A 41 4.01 0.34 -2.70
CA GLN A 41 2.89 0.16 -1.76
C GLN A 41 1.78 -0.73 -2.35
N LEU A 42 1.46 -0.59 -3.63
CA LEU A 42 0.49 -1.44 -4.32
C LEU A 42 1.00 -2.88 -4.46
N ASP A 43 2.30 -3.05 -4.65
CA ASP A 43 2.94 -4.36 -4.69
C ASP A 43 2.80 -5.10 -3.35
N LEU A 44 2.92 -4.40 -2.21
CA LEU A 44 2.58 -4.94 -0.88
C LEU A 44 1.12 -5.37 -0.74
N MET A 45 0.23 -4.90 -1.62
CA MET A 45 -1.17 -5.31 -1.67
C MET A 45 -1.43 -6.41 -2.70
N PHE A 46 -0.39 -7.00 -3.27
CA PHE A 46 -0.45 -7.98 -4.38
C PHE A 46 -1.13 -7.41 -5.64
N ILE A 47 -0.99 -6.09 -5.85
CA ILE A 47 -1.42 -5.39 -7.06
C ILE A 47 -0.16 -4.88 -7.77
N PRO A 48 0.53 -5.73 -8.55
CA PRO A 48 1.77 -5.36 -9.20
C PRO A 48 1.48 -4.35 -10.32
N ILE A 49 1.72 -3.06 -10.06
CA ILE A 49 1.64 -2.01 -11.07
C ILE A 49 3.07 -1.53 -11.37
N PRO A 50 3.54 -1.66 -12.62
CA PRO A 50 4.86 -1.15 -12.97
C PRO A 50 4.93 0.36 -12.70
N PRO A 51 6.03 0.89 -12.12
CA PRO A 51 6.12 2.29 -11.73
C PRO A 51 5.84 3.27 -12.87
N LYS A 52 6.13 2.87 -14.11
CA LYS A 52 5.81 3.62 -15.33
C LYS A 52 4.30 3.89 -15.50
N TYR A 53 3.44 2.93 -15.15
CA TYR A 53 1.99 3.10 -15.21
C TYR A 53 1.47 3.92 -14.02
N ALA A 54 2.01 3.70 -12.82
CA ALA A 54 1.70 4.54 -11.65
C ALA A 54 2.03 6.02 -11.93
N PHE A 55 3.21 6.29 -12.52
CA PHE A 55 3.62 7.62 -12.94
C PHE A 55 2.64 8.24 -13.94
N ARG A 56 2.24 7.50 -14.98
CA ARG A 56 1.26 7.99 -15.97
C ARG A 56 -0.09 8.31 -15.34
N ILE A 57 -0.57 7.50 -14.41
CA ILE A 57 -1.85 7.73 -13.72
C ILE A 57 -1.75 8.96 -12.81
N LEU A 58 -0.69 9.08 -12.03
CA LEU A 58 -0.46 10.23 -11.15
C LEU A 58 -0.27 11.54 -11.92
N MET A 59 0.37 11.46 -13.10
CA MET A 59 0.60 12.63 -13.94
C MET A 59 -0.65 13.04 -14.73
N LEU A 60 -1.37 12.10 -15.35
CA LEU A 60 -2.51 12.42 -16.24
C LEU A 60 -3.85 12.52 -15.50
N GLY A 61 -4.04 11.76 -14.43
CA GLY A 61 -5.29 11.71 -13.66
C GLY A 61 -5.79 13.08 -13.18
N PRO A 62 -4.93 13.94 -12.59
CA PRO A 62 -5.33 15.28 -12.14
C PRO A 62 -5.82 16.18 -13.28
N PHE A 63 -5.23 16.08 -14.47
CA PHE A 63 -5.67 16.85 -15.65
C PHE A 63 -7.01 16.36 -16.17
N VAL A 64 -7.24 15.03 -16.20
CA VAL A 64 -8.55 14.47 -16.58
C VAL A 64 -9.63 14.95 -15.61
N LEU A 65 -9.34 14.93 -14.30
CA LEU A 65 -10.25 15.47 -13.28
C LEU A 65 -10.51 16.97 -13.48
N GLY A 66 -9.47 17.75 -13.80
CA GLY A 66 -9.59 19.17 -14.13
C GLY A 66 -10.50 19.45 -15.32
N VAL A 67 -10.36 18.68 -16.41
CA VAL A 67 -11.19 18.82 -17.62
C VAL A 67 -12.64 18.41 -17.35
N LEU A 68 -12.87 17.33 -16.59
CA LEU A 68 -14.21 16.91 -16.19
C LEU A 68 -14.87 17.97 -15.31
N ALA A 69 -14.13 18.52 -14.34
CA ALA A 69 -14.63 19.56 -13.46
C ALA A 69 -14.96 20.86 -14.22
N PHE A 70 -14.13 21.25 -15.19
CA PHE A 70 -14.42 22.38 -16.09
C PHE A 70 -15.71 22.14 -16.89
N SER A 71 -15.88 20.93 -17.42
CA SER A 71 -17.02 20.57 -18.29
C SER A 71 -18.37 20.67 -17.57
N ILE A 72 -18.41 20.43 -16.26
CA ILE A 72 -19.61 20.58 -15.43
C ILE A 72 -20.06 22.05 -15.33
N PHE A 73 -19.14 23.01 -15.43
CA PHE A 73 -19.40 24.44 -15.25
C PHE A 73 -19.29 25.25 -16.55
N TRP A 74 -19.61 24.65 -17.70
CA TRP A 74 -19.46 25.26 -19.03
C TRP A 74 -20.19 26.62 -19.18
N GLY A 75 -21.25 26.86 -18.40
CA GLY A 75 -22.01 28.12 -18.44
C GLY A 75 -21.31 29.33 -17.80
N ASN A 76 -20.28 29.13 -16.97
CA ASN A 76 -19.54 30.21 -16.33
C ASN A 76 -18.04 29.95 -16.39
N THR A 77 -17.39 30.52 -17.41
CA THR A 77 -15.97 30.32 -17.72
C THR A 77 -15.04 30.67 -16.56
N PHE A 78 -15.37 31.69 -15.75
CA PHE A 78 -14.53 32.09 -14.62
C PHE A 78 -14.59 31.07 -13.48
N VAL A 79 -15.79 30.59 -13.14
CA VAL A 79 -15.98 29.56 -12.12
C VAL A 79 -15.41 28.22 -12.58
N GLY A 80 -15.63 27.84 -13.84
CA GLY A 80 -15.07 26.62 -14.42
C GLY A 80 -13.54 26.58 -14.35
N LEU A 81 -12.86 27.69 -14.69
CA LEU A 81 -11.40 27.78 -14.60
C LEU A 81 -10.88 27.65 -13.16
N LEU A 82 -11.55 28.32 -12.20
CA LEU A 82 -11.17 28.23 -10.79
C LEU A 82 -11.34 26.80 -10.24
N VAL A 83 -12.47 26.15 -10.56
CA VAL A 83 -12.75 24.78 -10.12
C VAL A 83 -11.76 23.80 -10.76
N ALA A 84 -11.47 23.94 -12.05
CA ALA A 84 -10.50 23.08 -12.76
C ALA A 84 -9.07 23.21 -12.19
N LEU A 85 -8.65 24.43 -11.84
CA LEU A 85 -7.36 24.67 -11.21
C LEU A 85 -7.30 24.01 -9.82
N LEU A 86 -8.33 24.22 -8.99
CA LEU A 86 -8.41 23.64 -7.66
C LEU A 86 -8.45 22.10 -7.70
N SER A 87 -9.25 21.50 -8.58
CA SER A 87 -9.34 20.04 -8.73
C SER A 87 -8.04 19.42 -9.20
N THR A 88 -7.29 20.11 -10.07
CA THR A 88 -5.97 19.64 -10.53
C THR A 88 -4.97 19.64 -9.37
N VAL A 89 -4.90 20.74 -8.60
CA VAL A 89 -4.02 20.83 -7.41
C VAL A 89 -4.36 19.78 -6.37
N VAL A 90 -5.65 19.56 -6.09
CA VAL A 90 -6.12 18.52 -5.17
C VAL A 90 -5.80 17.13 -5.72
N GLY A 91 -5.99 16.90 -7.02
CA GLY A 91 -5.71 15.62 -7.68
C GLY A 91 -4.27 15.15 -7.55
N PHE A 92 -3.30 16.07 -7.48
CA PHE A 92 -1.89 15.72 -7.22
C PHE A 92 -1.62 15.33 -5.76
N LYS A 93 -2.38 15.87 -4.80
CA LYS A 93 -2.15 15.64 -3.36
C LYS A 93 -2.92 14.45 -2.77
N VAL A 94 -4.04 14.07 -3.38
CA VAL A 94 -4.92 12.99 -2.91
C VAL A 94 -4.33 11.56 -2.98
N PRO A 95 -3.53 11.17 -3.99
CA PRO A 95 -3.14 9.77 -4.17
C PRO A 95 -2.36 9.18 -2.99
N ARG A 96 -1.39 9.92 -2.42
CA ARG A 96 -0.60 9.44 -1.27
C ARG A 96 -1.46 9.07 -0.05
N PRO A 97 -2.24 9.98 0.56
CA PRO A 97 -3.04 9.66 1.74
C PRO A 97 -4.11 8.61 1.45
N PHE A 98 -4.60 8.53 0.20
CA PHE A 98 -5.53 7.48 -0.20
C PHE A 98 -4.89 6.08 -0.15
N ILE A 99 -3.68 5.92 -0.70
CA ILE A 99 -2.95 4.66 -0.66
C ILE A 99 -2.55 4.29 0.78
N GLU A 100 -2.10 5.26 1.58
CA GLU A 100 -1.82 5.05 3.02
C GLU A 100 -3.05 4.56 3.77
N PHE A 101 -4.22 5.14 3.48
CA PHE A 101 -5.48 4.70 4.07
C PHE A 101 -5.82 3.25 3.69
N LEU A 102 -5.67 2.88 2.41
CA LEU A 102 -5.90 1.52 1.95
C LEU A 102 -4.95 0.51 2.61
N LEU A 103 -3.66 0.85 2.69
CA LEU A 103 -2.67 0.03 3.39
C LEU A 103 -3.01 -0.14 4.86
N LYS A 104 -3.30 0.95 5.56
CA LYS A 104 -3.67 0.91 6.98
C LYS A 104 -4.91 0.04 7.20
N SER A 105 -5.90 0.12 6.31
CA SER A 105 -7.08 -0.73 6.35
C SER A 105 -6.74 -2.20 6.11
N ARG A 106 -5.87 -2.50 5.14
CA ARG A 106 -5.40 -3.86 4.84
C ARG A 106 -4.61 -4.45 6.02
N THR A 107 -3.65 -3.71 6.56
CA THR A 107 -2.84 -4.12 7.72
C THR A 107 -3.71 -4.35 8.95
N ARG A 108 -4.68 -3.47 9.22
CA ARG A 108 -5.66 -3.69 10.29
C ARG A 108 -6.44 -4.99 10.09
N LYS A 109 -6.88 -5.25 8.86
CA LYS A 109 -7.59 -6.51 8.52
C LYS A 109 -6.69 -7.72 8.73
N LEU A 110 -5.41 -7.65 8.36
CA LEU A 110 -4.45 -8.71 8.59
C LEU A 110 -4.25 -8.99 10.08
N ASN A 111 -4.08 -7.96 10.92
CA ASN A 111 -3.89 -8.15 12.37
C ASN A 111 -5.11 -8.80 13.01
N MET A 112 -6.32 -8.42 12.60
CA MET A 112 -7.54 -9.09 13.08
C MET A 112 -7.57 -10.58 12.68
N GLN A 113 -7.16 -10.90 11.45
CA GLN A 113 -7.07 -12.28 10.97
C GLN A 113 -5.93 -13.08 11.61
N LEU A 114 -4.88 -12.42 12.10
CA LEU A 114 -3.69 -13.08 12.64
C LEU A 114 -4.04 -13.95 13.85
N VAL A 115 -4.96 -13.49 14.71
CA VAL A 115 -5.43 -14.27 15.87
C VAL A 115 -6.11 -15.57 15.45
N ASP A 116 -7.02 -15.50 14.49
CA ASP A 116 -7.72 -16.68 13.96
C ASP A 116 -6.75 -17.62 13.24
N GLY A 117 -5.83 -17.05 12.47
CA GLY A 117 -4.76 -17.79 11.79
C GLY A 117 -3.84 -18.51 12.76
N LEU A 118 -3.37 -17.84 13.82
CA LEU A 118 -2.56 -18.45 14.87
C LEU A 118 -3.29 -19.59 15.59
N THR A 119 -4.58 -19.42 15.86
CA THR A 119 -5.43 -20.46 16.44
C THR A 119 -5.52 -21.68 15.52
N LEU A 120 -5.75 -21.46 14.23
CA LEU A 120 -5.76 -22.51 13.21
C LEU A 120 -4.40 -23.22 13.11
N MET A 121 -3.32 -22.45 13.18
CA MET A 121 -1.96 -23.00 13.15
C MET A 121 -1.65 -23.84 14.39
N ALA A 122 -2.00 -23.35 15.59
CA ALA A 122 -1.80 -24.07 16.84
C ALA A 122 -2.55 -25.42 16.83
N ASN A 123 -3.81 -25.43 16.37
CA ASN A 123 -4.60 -26.65 16.24
C ASN A 123 -4.01 -27.63 15.23
N SER A 124 -3.55 -27.13 14.09
CA SER A 124 -2.92 -27.94 13.03
C SER A 124 -1.63 -28.60 13.54
N LEU A 125 -0.76 -27.83 14.18
CA LEU A 125 0.49 -28.32 14.78
C LEU A 125 0.22 -29.35 15.89
N ARG A 126 -0.79 -29.13 16.74
CA ARG A 126 -1.18 -30.06 17.81
C ARG A 126 -1.68 -31.40 17.26
N SER A 127 -2.25 -31.42 16.06
CA SER A 127 -2.62 -32.65 15.35
C SER A 127 -1.43 -33.39 14.72
N GLY A 128 -0.21 -32.86 14.86
CA GLY A 128 1.02 -33.46 14.37
C GLY A 128 1.43 -33.01 12.96
N LEU A 129 0.75 -32.02 12.39
CA LEU A 129 1.15 -31.45 11.10
C LEU A 129 2.45 -30.68 11.23
N SER A 130 3.26 -30.71 10.16
CA SER A 130 4.43 -29.85 10.06
C SER A 130 4.05 -28.38 9.92
N LEU A 131 4.99 -27.47 10.20
CA LEU A 131 4.80 -26.03 9.98
C LEU A 131 4.41 -25.71 8.53
N MET A 132 4.99 -26.41 7.55
CA MET A 132 4.69 -26.17 6.13
C MET A 132 3.27 -26.60 5.76
N GLN A 133 2.81 -27.77 6.24
CA GLN A 133 1.43 -28.22 6.05
C GLN A 133 0.44 -27.28 6.75
N THR A 134 0.80 -26.83 7.94
CA THR A 134 0.01 -25.88 8.73
C THR A 134 -0.16 -24.54 7.99
N LEU A 135 0.93 -23.99 7.43
CA LEU A 135 0.85 -22.78 6.61
C LEU A 135 -0.04 -22.98 5.38
N GLN A 136 -0.01 -24.16 4.76
CA GLN A 136 -0.87 -24.46 3.62
C GLN A 136 -2.36 -24.46 4.00
N ILE A 137 -2.73 -24.99 5.17
CA ILE A 137 -4.10 -24.91 5.68
C ILE A 137 -4.52 -23.45 5.89
N VAL A 138 -3.63 -22.60 6.43
CA VAL A 138 -3.92 -21.16 6.58
C VAL A 138 -4.16 -20.49 5.23
N VAL A 139 -3.41 -20.87 4.19
CA VAL A 139 -3.62 -20.34 2.83
C VAL A 139 -4.98 -20.75 2.27
N GLU A 140 -5.42 -21.97 2.54
CA GLU A 140 -6.67 -22.53 2.01
C GLU A 140 -7.90 -22.03 2.78
N GLU A 141 -7.81 -21.87 4.10
CA GLU A 141 -8.96 -21.55 4.98
C GLU A 141 -9.10 -20.06 5.31
N MET A 142 -8.01 -19.28 5.32
CA MET A 142 -8.08 -17.87 5.72
C MET A 142 -8.39 -16.94 4.54
N PRO A 143 -9.22 -15.89 4.75
CA PRO A 143 -9.42 -14.88 3.73
C PRO A 143 -8.20 -13.95 3.55
N ASN A 144 -8.16 -13.24 2.43
CA ASN A 144 -7.18 -12.17 2.20
C ASN A 144 -7.35 -11.03 3.22
N PRO A 145 -6.26 -10.40 3.68
CA PRO A 145 -4.87 -10.51 3.19
C PRO A 145 -3.99 -11.60 3.80
N LEU A 146 -4.37 -12.28 4.89
CA LEU A 146 -3.48 -13.23 5.57
C LEU A 146 -3.08 -14.42 4.69
N SER A 147 -4.04 -15.03 3.98
CA SER A 147 -3.74 -16.15 3.06
C SER A 147 -2.71 -15.77 1.99
N GLN A 148 -2.80 -14.57 1.41
CA GLN A 148 -1.82 -14.08 0.44
C GLN A 148 -0.40 -14.02 1.01
N GLU A 149 -0.24 -13.51 2.23
CA GLU A 149 1.07 -13.39 2.87
C GLU A 149 1.66 -14.77 3.24
N MET A 150 0.83 -15.69 3.74
CA MET A 150 1.29 -17.05 4.04
C MET A 150 1.63 -17.82 2.76
N ASN A 151 0.90 -17.59 1.68
CA ASN A 151 1.21 -18.18 0.37
C ASN A 151 2.54 -17.64 -0.19
N LEU A 152 2.85 -16.36 0.08
CA LEU A 152 4.14 -15.78 -0.29
C LEU A 152 5.28 -16.42 0.49
N VAL A 153 5.12 -16.62 1.81
CA VAL A 153 6.08 -17.38 2.65
C VAL A 153 6.30 -18.79 2.09
N LEU A 154 5.23 -19.52 1.77
CA LEU A 154 5.34 -20.86 1.15
C LEU A 154 6.03 -20.83 -0.20
N SER A 155 5.74 -19.82 -1.02
CA SER A 155 6.33 -19.68 -2.36
C SER A 155 7.84 -19.41 -2.27
N GLU A 156 8.27 -18.56 -1.34
CA GLU A 156 9.69 -18.33 -1.05
C GLU A 156 10.39 -19.63 -0.57
N GLN A 157 9.74 -20.42 0.27
CA GLN A 157 10.27 -21.73 0.69
C GLN A 157 10.44 -22.70 -0.49
N ARG A 158 9.47 -22.75 -1.42
CA ARG A 158 9.52 -23.63 -2.60
C ARG A 158 10.70 -23.31 -3.53
N ILE A 159 11.15 -22.06 -3.56
CA ILE A 159 12.32 -21.63 -4.35
C ILE A 159 13.63 -21.64 -3.54
N GLY A 160 13.62 -22.19 -2.33
CA GLY A 160 14.82 -22.43 -1.51
C GLY A 160 15.24 -21.28 -0.60
N VAL A 161 14.39 -20.27 -0.39
CA VAL A 161 14.64 -19.27 0.67
C VAL A 161 14.50 -19.94 2.02
N SER A 162 15.34 -19.59 3.00
CA SER A 162 15.26 -20.20 4.34
C SER A 162 14.00 -19.75 5.09
N VAL A 163 13.48 -20.59 5.98
CA VAL A 163 12.26 -20.29 6.76
C VAL A 163 12.43 -19.00 7.57
N GLU A 164 13.61 -18.78 8.16
CA GLU A 164 13.94 -17.54 8.90
C GLU A 164 13.74 -16.33 7.99
N LYS A 165 14.34 -16.39 6.80
CA LYS A 165 14.33 -15.28 5.87
C LYS A 165 12.93 -15.00 5.33
N SER A 166 12.14 -16.04 5.06
CA SER A 166 10.77 -15.87 4.58
C SER A 166 9.86 -15.20 5.60
N PHE A 167 9.92 -15.63 6.86
CA PHE A 167 9.16 -14.99 7.93
C PHE A 167 9.66 -13.57 8.24
N GLN A 168 10.97 -13.31 8.17
CA GLN A 168 11.51 -11.95 8.27
C GLN A 168 11.02 -11.04 7.14
N ASN A 169 10.95 -11.55 5.90
CA ASN A 169 10.40 -10.80 4.78
C ASN A 169 8.91 -10.47 5.03
N PHE A 170 8.14 -11.42 5.57
CA PHE A 170 6.76 -11.18 6.00
C PHE A 170 6.64 -10.07 7.05
N ALA A 171 7.43 -10.11 8.12
CA ALA A 171 7.47 -9.04 9.13
C ALA A 171 7.84 -7.68 8.49
N THR A 172 8.82 -7.67 7.60
CA THR A 172 9.27 -6.44 6.91
C THR A 172 8.19 -5.82 6.03
N ARG A 173 7.31 -6.64 5.42
CA ARG A 173 6.18 -6.17 4.61
C ARG A 173 5.05 -5.62 5.47
N MET A 174 4.69 -6.30 6.56
CA MET A 174 3.53 -5.92 7.39
C MET A 174 3.82 -4.82 8.40
N LYS A 175 5.02 -4.82 9.00
CA LYS A 175 5.48 -3.81 9.99
C LYS A 175 4.48 -3.59 11.13
N THR A 176 4.03 -4.67 11.74
CA THR A 176 3.16 -4.62 12.92
C THR A 176 3.76 -5.43 14.05
N GLU A 177 3.54 -4.98 15.28
CA GLU A 177 4.08 -5.61 16.48
C GLU A 177 3.61 -7.06 16.62
N ASP A 178 2.34 -7.34 16.35
CA ASP A 178 1.77 -8.69 16.46
C ASP A 178 2.43 -9.67 15.46
N VAL A 179 2.70 -9.20 14.24
CA VAL A 179 3.43 -10.00 13.23
C VAL A 179 4.88 -10.19 13.62
N GLU A 180 5.56 -9.16 14.13
CA GLU A 180 6.95 -9.26 14.60
C GLU A 180 7.08 -10.26 15.75
N MET A 181 6.13 -10.24 16.70
CA MET A 181 6.06 -11.19 17.80
C MET A 181 5.90 -12.63 17.30
N PHE A 182 4.96 -12.86 16.38
CA PHE A 182 4.74 -14.15 15.75
C PHE A 182 6.00 -14.65 15.01
N VAL A 183 6.58 -13.82 14.16
CA VAL A 183 7.77 -14.17 13.37
C VAL A 183 8.95 -14.51 14.26
N THR A 184 9.17 -13.71 15.31
CA THR A 184 10.24 -13.95 16.28
C THR A 184 10.07 -15.28 16.98
N ALA A 185 8.85 -15.60 17.43
CA ALA A 185 8.56 -16.89 18.06
C ALA A 185 8.84 -18.06 17.12
N VAL A 186 8.41 -17.99 15.85
CA VAL A 186 8.67 -19.05 14.86
C VAL A 186 10.17 -19.28 14.63
N ILE A 187 10.96 -18.21 14.57
CA ILE A 187 12.41 -18.30 14.37
C ILE A 187 13.08 -18.95 15.59
N VAL A 188 12.84 -18.41 16.79
CA VAL A 188 13.45 -18.90 18.03
C VAL A 188 13.09 -20.36 18.31
N LEU A 189 11.83 -20.75 18.13
CA LEU A 189 11.39 -22.11 18.43
C LEU A 189 11.92 -23.14 17.45
N ARG A 190 12.22 -22.74 16.22
CA ARG A 190 12.85 -23.64 15.27
C ARG A 190 14.32 -23.87 15.58
N GLU A 191 15.02 -22.86 16.13
CA GLU A 191 16.41 -23.01 16.60
C GLU A 191 16.50 -23.83 17.89
N THR A 192 15.53 -23.65 18.80
CA THR A 192 15.54 -24.28 20.14
C THR A 192 14.74 -25.58 20.23
N GLY A 193 13.93 -25.92 19.22
CA GLY A 193 13.11 -27.13 19.17
C GLY A 193 11.88 -27.13 20.08
N GLY A 194 11.37 -25.94 20.43
CA GLY A 194 10.23 -25.80 21.35
C GLY A 194 8.86 -26.06 20.71
N ASN A 195 7.80 -26.00 21.54
CA ASN A 195 6.43 -26.26 21.11
C ASN A 195 5.78 -25.01 20.46
N LEU A 196 5.73 -25.01 19.14
CA LEU A 196 5.08 -23.94 18.35
C LEU A 196 3.60 -23.75 18.71
N ALA A 197 2.86 -24.83 18.98
CA ALA A 197 1.43 -24.73 19.26
C ALA A 197 1.16 -23.95 20.55
N GLU A 198 1.89 -24.25 21.62
CA GLU A 198 1.78 -23.55 22.91
C GLU A 198 2.20 -22.08 22.82
N THR A 199 3.23 -21.79 22.02
CA THR A 199 3.67 -20.40 21.85
C THR A 199 2.68 -19.58 21.03
N PHE A 200 2.05 -20.17 20.01
CA PHE A 200 1.00 -19.49 19.26
C PHE A 200 -0.22 -19.20 20.14
N ASP A 201 -0.61 -20.11 21.03
CA ASP A 201 -1.67 -19.86 22.02
C ASP A 201 -1.30 -18.67 22.93
N THR A 202 -0.05 -18.60 23.41
CA THR A 202 0.45 -17.48 24.22
C THR A 202 0.38 -16.14 23.48
N ILE A 203 0.76 -16.11 22.19
CA ILE A 203 0.67 -14.91 21.36
C ILE A 203 -0.80 -14.51 21.17
N VAL A 204 -1.69 -15.46 20.90
CA VAL A 204 -3.14 -15.21 20.78
C VAL A 204 -3.69 -14.59 22.06
N HIS A 205 -3.33 -15.11 23.23
CA HIS A 205 -3.70 -14.54 24.52
C HIS A 205 -3.19 -13.10 24.67
N THR A 206 -1.91 -12.87 24.36
CA THR A 206 -1.28 -11.54 24.46
C THR A 206 -1.94 -10.51 23.54
N ILE A 207 -2.30 -10.88 22.32
CA ILE A 207 -2.97 -9.97 21.37
C ILE A 207 -4.39 -9.65 21.85
N ARG A 208 -5.11 -10.62 22.43
CA ARG A 208 -6.49 -10.42 22.91
C ARG A 208 -6.61 -9.58 24.18
N GLU A 209 -5.55 -9.52 25.00
CA GLU A 209 -5.53 -8.71 26.23
C GLU A 209 -5.25 -7.22 26.00
N ARG A 210 -4.80 -6.84 24.80
CA ARG A 210 -4.51 -5.45 24.38
C ARG A 210 -5.77 -4.75 23.85
#